data_AF-A0A3T1DAL9-F1
#
_entry.id   AF-A0A3T1DAL9-F1
#
_cell.length_a   1.000
_cell.length_b   1.000
_cell.length_c   1.000
_cell.angle_alpha   90.00
_cell.angle_beta   90.00
_cell.angle_gamma   90.00
#
_symmetry.space_group_name_H-M   'P 1'
#
loop_
_entity.id
_entity.type
_entity.pdbx_description
1 polymer ?
#
loop_
_entity_poly.entity_id
_entity_poly.type
_entity_poly.pdbx_seq_one_letter_code
_entity_poly.pdbx_strand_id
1 'polypeptide(L)'
;MKTNIRFFKVTGELQRDIFNIVISPWKLLLETKRYYEIKPENGAVKRIYKEKLNTLITETKHYANGVLTCSAFCTEDYIDEVQKNILQQLQLSIVAYMEDLQLNQLALDKHLKLLVNRQLLEVGN
;
A
#
# COMPACT_ATOMS: atom_id res chain seq x y z
N MET A 1 15.43 -3.62 -33.93
CA MET A 1 15.15 -2.33 -33.25
C MET A 1 15.12 -2.58 -31.75
N LYS A 2 15.98 -1.93 -30.97
CA LYS A 2 15.83 -1.93 -29.50
C LYS A 2 14.75 -0.91 -29.16
N THR A 3 13.59 -1.37 -28.71
CA THR A 3 12.58 -0.52 -28.08
C THR A 3 13.22 0.14 -26.87
N ASN A 4 13.20 1.47 -26.81
CA ASN A 4 13.75 2.22 -25.70
C ASN A 4 12.74 2.20 -24.56
N ILE A 5 12.67 1.08 -23.83
CA ILE A 5 11.69 0.89 -22.76
C ILE A 5 12.04 1.82 -21.59
N ARG A 6 11.15 2.75 -21.28
CA ARG A 6 11.25 3.64 -20.12
C ARG A 6 10.48 3.06 -18.95
N PHE A 7 11.15 2.92 -17.81
CA PHE A 7 10.54 2.42 -16.59
C PHE A 7 10.29 3.56 -15.62
N PHE A 8 9.26 3.41 -14.80
CA PHE A 8 8.88 4.36 -13.76
C PHE A 8 8.53 3.61 -12.49
N LYS A 9 8.88 4.18 -11.34
CA LYS A 9 8.27 3.84 -10.06
C LYS A 9 7.16 4.84 -9.79
N VAL A 10 5.93 4.37 -9.71
CA VAL A 10 4.79 5.17 -9.26
C VAL A 10 4.55 4.82 -7.80
N THR A 11 4.55 5.82 -6.92
CA THR A 11 4.31 5.65 -5.49
C THR A 11 3.14 6.54 -5.10
N GLY A 12 2.10 5.95 -4.52
CA GLY A 12 1.01 6.69 -3.88
C GLY A 12 1.21 6.68 -2.38
N GLU A 13 1.11 7.85 -1.77
CA GLU A 13 1.23 8.04 -0.33
C GLU A 13 0.01 8.81 0.16
N LEU A 14 -0.73 8.19 1.07
CA LEU A 14 -1.77 8.84 1.85
C LEU A 14 -1.21 9.07 3.26
N GLN A 15 -1.19 10.32 3.69
CA GLN A 15 -0.84 10.69 5.05
C GLN A 15 -1.95 11.58 5.60
N ARG A 16 -2.75 10.99 6.50
CA ARG A 16 -3.94 11.63 7.09
C ARG A 16 -4.93 12.09 6.02
N ASP A 17 -4.91 13.38 5.69
CA ASP A 17 -5.80 14.08 4.76
C ASP A 17 -5.13 14.44 3.43
N ILE A 18 -3.82 14.17 3.29
CA ILE A 18 -3.07 14.50 2.09
C ILE A 18 -2.77 13.21 1.31
N PHE A 19 -3.20 13.21 0.05
CA PHE A 19 -2.82 12.18 -0.92
C PHE A 19 -1.84 12.75 -1.94
N ASN A 20 -0.69 12.09 -2.08
CA ASN A 20 0.34 12.44 -3.04
C ASN A 20 0.66 11.24 -3.96
N ILE A 21 0.94 11.53 -5.23
CA ILE A 21 1.53 10.56 -6.15
C ILE A 21 2.89 11.09 -6.62
N VAL A 22 3.90 10.23 -6.53
CA VAL A 22 5.24 10.49 -7.03
C VAL A 22 5.55 9.51 -8.15
N ILE A 23 5.90 10.04 -9.33
CA ILE A 23 6.35 9.27 -10.49
C ILE A 23 7.85 9.51 -10.65
N SER A 24 8.65 8.48 -10.44
CA SER A 24 10.11 8.55 -10.54
C SER A 24 10.60 7.77 -11.75
N PRO A 25 11.41 8.36 -12.65
CA PRO A 25 11.96 7.65 -13.80
C PRO A 25 13.09 6.69 -13.40
N TRP A 26 13.17 5.55 -14.08
CA TRP A 26 14.19 4.53 -13.92
C TRP A 26 14.74 4.10 -15.28
N LYS A 27 16.07 3.98 -15.35
CA LYS A 27 16.77 3.58 -16.57
C LYS A 27 16.91 2.06 -16.61
N LEU A 28 16.67 1.47 -17.78
CA LEU A 28 16.99 0.07 -18.06
C LEU A 28 18.52 -0.08 -18.21
N LEU A 29 19.10 -1.02 -17.46
CA LEU A 29 20.51 -1.38 -17.56
C LEU A 29 20.71 -2.71 -18.30
N LEU A 30 19.90 -3.71 -17.94
CA LEU A 30 19.95 -5.06 -18.50
C LEU A 30 18.55 -5.61 -18.66
N GLU A 31 18.28 -6.24 -19.80
CA GLU A 31 17.13 -7.08 -19.99
C GLU A 31 17.56 -8.55 -20.06
N THR A 32 16.87 -9.40 -19.30
CA THR A 32 16.99 -10.85 -19.39
C THR A 32 15.65 -11.47 -19.78
N LYS A 33 15.60 -12.79 -19.94
CA LYS A 33 14.33 -13.50 -20.17
C LYS A 33 13.35 -13.41 -19.00
N ARG A 34 13.84 -13.25 -17.75
CA ARG A 34 13.01 -13.34 -16.53
C ARG A 34 12.81 -11.99 -15.83
N TYR A 35 13.79 -11.10 -15.93
CA TYR A 35 13.77 -9.84 -15.19
C TYR A 35 14.51 -8.74 -15.95
N TYR A 36 14.24 -7.51 -15.54
CA TYR A 36 15.00 -6.31 -15.88
C TYR A 36 15.89 -5.90 -14.71
N GLU A 37 17.10 -5.43 -15.00
CA GLU A 37 17.88 -4.63 -14.05
C GLU A 37 17.66 -3.16 -14.40
N ILE A 38 17.14 -2.41 -13.43
CA ILE A 38 16.84 -0.99 -13.57
C ILE A 38 17.52 -0.19 -12.46
N LYS A 39 17.76 1.09 -12.72
CA LYS A 39 18.41 1.99 -11.75
C LYS A 39 17.76 3.37 -11.75
N PRO A 40 17.57 4.02 -10.59
CA PRO A 40 17.15 5.42 -10.57
C PRO A 40 18.34 6.30 -10.98
N GLU A 41 18.10 7.61 -11.10
CA GLU A 41 19.18 8.56 -11.36
C GLU A 41 20.27 8.49 -10.28
N ASN A 42 19.85 8.53 -9.01
CA ASN A 42 20.71 8.39 -7.85
C ASN A 42 20.20 7.25 -6.97
N GLY A 43 20.95 6.15 -6.90
CA GLY A 43 20.58 4.99 -6.06
C GLY A 43 21.08 3.65 -6.58
N ALA A 44 20.63 2.58 -5.93
CA ALA A 44 21.05 1.21 -6.21
C ALA A 44 20.31 0.60 -7.40
N VAL A 45 20.95 -0.38 -8.04
CA VAL A 45 20.32 -1.22 -9.07
C VAL A 45 19.28 -2.13 -8.41
N LYS A 46 18.11 -2.25 -9.04
CA LYS A 46 17.03 -3.16 -8.62
C LYS A 46 16.71 -4.14 -9.74
N ARG A 47 16.40 -5.38 -9.34
CA ARG A 47 15.82 -6.39 -10.23
C ARG A 47 14.32 -6.36 -10.17
N ILE A 48 13.68 -6.34 -11.34
CA ILE A 48 12.24 -6.43 -11.47
C ILE A 48 11.91 -7.60 -12.36
N TYR A 49 11.31 -8.61 -11.76
CA TYR A 49 10.79 -9.76 -12.48
C TYR A 49 9.65 -9.33 -13.41
N LYS A 50 9.63 -9.85 -14.63
CA LYS A 50 8.67 -9.41 -15.66
C LYS A 50 7.22 -9.62 -15.22
N GLU A 51 6.96 -10.70 -14.46
CA GLU A 51 5.66 -11.02 -13.89
C GLU A 51 5.24 -10.12 -12.71
N LYS A 52 6.17 -9.31 -12.17
CA LYS A 52 5.89 -8.33 -11.11
C LYS A 52 5.80 -6.91 -11.64
N LEU A 53 6.00 -6.71 -12.94
CA LEU A 53 5.79 -5.41 -13.57
C LEU A 53 4.29 -5.05 -13.51
N ASN A 54 4.00 -3.77 -13.33
CA ASN A 54 2.65 -3.20 -13.16
C ASN A 54 1.89 -3.72 -11.93
N THR A 55 2.51 -4.56 -11.11
CA THR A 55 1.89 -5.12 -9.90
C THR A 55 2.13 -4.20 -8.72
N LEU A 56 1.07 -3.90 -7.98
CA LEU A 56 1.16 -3.10 -6.75
C LEU A 56 1.88 -3.85 -5.64
N ILE A 57 2.65 -3.10 -4.86
CA ILE A 57 3.33 -3.53 -3.65
C ILE A 57 2.90 -2.58 -2.55
N THR A 58 2.29 -3.12 -1.49
CA THR A 58 2.04 -2.36 -0.27
C THR A 58 3.37 -2.15 0.46
N GLU A 59 3.79 -0.90 0.61
CA GLU A 59 5.04 -0.54 1.27
C GLU A 59 4.83 -0.42 2.79
N THR A 60 3.64 0.01 3.21
CA THR A 60 3.27 0.12 4.63
C THR A 60 2.80 -1.23 5.17
N LYS A 61 3.51 -1.78 6.16
CA LYS A 61 3.11 -3.03 6.84
C LYS A 61 1.92 -2.86 7.79
N HIS A 62 1.85 -1.72 8.48
CA HIS A 62 0.83 -1.41 9.47
C HIS A 62 0.40 0.05 9.34
N TYR A 63 -0.90 0.32 9.43
CA TYR A 63 -1.42 1.67 9.51
C TYR A 63 -1.01 2.32 10.85
N ALA A 64 0.15 2.98 10.83
CA ALA A 64 0.68 3.72 11.96
C ALA A 64 0.80 5.20 11.57
N ASN A 65 0.48 6.09 12.50
CA ASN A 65 0.58 7.54 12.32
C ASN A 65 -0.22 8.11 11.13
N GLY A 66 -1.22 7.38 10.63
CA GLY A 66 -2.06 7.82 9.52
C GLY A 66 -1.45 7.64 8.13
N VAL A 67 -0.42 6.82 7.98
CA VAL A 67 0.30 6.64 6.70
C VAL A 67 -0.12 5.34 6.02
N LEU A 68 -0.44 5.42 4.72
CA LEU A 68 -0.55 4.28 3.82
C LEU A 68 0.22 4.58 2.53
N THR A 69 1.09 3.67 2.15
CA THR A 69 1.92 3.79 0.96
C THR A 69 1.86 2.52 0.14
N CYS A 70 1.63 2.66 -1.15
CA CYS A 70 1.79 1.57 -2.11
C CYS A 70 2.54 2.07 -3.35
N SER A 71 3.21 1.15 -4.02
CA SER A 71 3.98 1.49 -5.21
C SER A 71 3.95 0.38 -6.25
N ALA A 72 4.26 0.72 -7.48
CA ALA A 72 4.54 -0.24 -8.53
C ALA A 72 5.61 0.27 -9.46
N PHE A 73 6.29 -0.66 -10.12
CA PHE A 73 7.12 -0.36 -11.26
C PHE A 73 6.37 -0.68 -12.53
N CYS A 74 6.39 0.24 -13.49
CA CYS A 74 5.67 0.11 -14.75
C CYS A 74 6.44 0.72 -15.91
N THR A 75 5.97 0.45 -17.13
CA THR A 75 6.37 1.22 -18.30
C THR A 75 5.48 2.45 -18.45
N GLU A 76 5.93 3.40 -19.27
CA GLU A 76 5.24 4.68 -19.51
C GLU A 76 3.74 4.52 -19.80
N ASP A 77 3.39 3.57 -20.68
CA ASP A 77 2.00 3.33 -21.11
C ASP A 77 1.06 2.86 -19.98
N TYR A 78 1.61 2.40 -18.85
CA TYR A 78 0.86 1.87 -17.72
C TYR A 78 0.77 2.83 -16.52
N ILE A 79 1.37 4.01 -16.60
CA ILE A 79 1.40 4.97 -15.47
C ILE A 79 -0.03 5.30 -15.00
N ASP A 80 -0.91 5.68 -15.92
CA ASP A 80 -2.28 6.10 -15.58
C ASP A 80 -3.11 4.95 -14.98
N GLU A 81 -2.93 3.73 -15.48
CA GLU A 81 -3.57 2.54 -14.94
C GLU A 81 -3.06 2.25 -13.52
N VAL A 82 -1.75 2.31 -13.32
CA VAL A 82 -1.12 2.11 -12.02
C VAL A 82 -1.58 3.16 -11.01
N GLN A 83 -1.71 4.43 -11.40
CA GLN A 83 -2.25 5.47 -10.50
C GLN A 83 -3.68 5.15 -10.04
N LYS A 84 -4.55 4.70 -10.95
CA LYS A 84 -5.92 4.27 -10.60
C LYS A 84 -5.89 3.07 -9.66
N ASN A 85 -5.06 2.07 -9.95
CA ASN A 85 -4.93 0.87 -9.13
C ASN A 85 -4.41 1.22 -7.72
N ILE A 86 -3.45 2.14 -7.61
CA ILE A 86 -2.93 2.66 -6.34
C ILE A 86 -4.07 3.26 -5.50
N LEU A 87 -4.90 4.13 -6.09
CA LEU A 87 -6.04 4.73 -5.41
C LEU A 87 -7.01 3.68 -4.88
N GLN A 88 -7.38 2.72 -5.73
CA GLN A 88 -8.28 1.63 -5.35
C GLN A 88 -7.69 0.78 -4.23
N GLN A 89 -6.40 0.44 -4.29
CA GLN A 89 -5.74 -0.36 -3.28
C GLN A 89 -5.67 0.37 -1.92
N LEU A 90 -5.40 1.67 -1.92
CA LEU A 90 -5.41 2.48 -0.70
C LEU A 90 -6.83 2.53 -0.11
N GLN A 91 -7.85 2.72 -0.95
CA GLN A 91 -9.25 2.71 -0.51
C GLN A 91 -9.65 1.37 0.11
N LEU A 92 -9.33 0.25 -0.55
CA LEU A 92 -9.57 -1.09 -0.02
C LEU A 92 -8.86 -1.31 1.31
N SER A 93 -7.63 -0.81 1.44
CA SER A 93 -6.87 -0.90 2.68
C SER A 93 -7.56 -0.13 3.81
N ILE A 94 -8.05 1.09 3.55
CA ILE A 94 -8.79 1.89 4.54
C ILE A 94 -10.07 1.17 4.98
N VAL A 95 -10.85 0.63 4.03
CA VAL A 95 -12.09 -0.09 4.34
C VAL A 95 -11.80 -1.28 5.26
N ALA A 96 -10.80 -2.09 4.93
CA ALA A 96 -10.40 -3.22 5.77
C ALA A 96 -10.00 -2.78 7.19
N TYR A 97 -9.20 -1.71 7.32
CA TYR A 97 -8.85 -1.18 8.65
C TYR A 97 -10.07 -0.68 9.42
N MET A 98 -11.02 -0.01 8.76
CA MET A 98 -12.23 0.47 9.41
C MET A 98 -13.10 -0.70 9.91
N GLU A 99 -13.25 -1.75 9.11
CA GLU A 99 -13.98 -2.96 9.49
C GLU A 99 -13.34 -3.65 10.71
N ASP A 100 -12.02 -3.84 10.68
CA ASP A 100 -11.28 -4.44 11.80
C ASP A 100 -11.43 -3.60 13.09
N LEU A 101 -11.32 -2.27 12.98
CA LEU A 101 -11.48 -1.37 14.13
C LEU A 101 -12.90 -1.42 14.70
N GLN A 102 -13.92 -1.50 13.84
CA GLN A 102 -15.31 -1.66 14.28
C GLN A 102 -15.52 -2.97 15.04
N LEU A 103 -14.99 -4.08 14.53
CA LEU A 103 -15.07 -5.38 15.21
C LEU A 103 -14.37 -5.37 16.57
N ASN A 104 -13.20 -4.75 16.64
CA ASN A 104 -12.45 -4.59 17.89
C ASN A 104 -13.22 -3.73 18.90
N GLN A 105 -13.84 -2.63 18.46
CA GLN A 105 -14.66 -1.79 19.34
C GLN A 105 -15.87 -2.55 19.89
N LEU A 106 -16.57 -3.32 19.04
CA LEU A 106 -17.70 -4.15 19.47
C LEU A 106 -17.30 -5.18 20.53
N ALA A 107 -16.11 -5.79 20.39
CA ALA A 107 -15.58 -6.73 21.37
C ALA A 107 -15.31 -6.06 22.73
N LEU A 108 -14.73 -4.85 22.72
CA LEU A 108 -14.49 -4.06 23.93
C LEU A 108 -15.80 -3.66 24.61
N ASP A 109 -16.76 -3.13 23.86
CA ASP A 109 -18.07 -2.70 24.37
C ASP A 109 -18.82 -3.86 25.03
N LYS A 110 -18.76 -5.05 24.41
CA LYS A 110 -19.34 -6.28 24.97
C LYS A 110 -18.69 -6.63 26.32
N HIS A 111 -17.37 -6.56 26.40
CA HIS A 111 -16.66 -6.88 27.63
C HIS A 111 -16.94 -5.87 28.74
N LEU A 112 -16.99 -4.57 28.40
CA LEU A 112 -17.32 -3.51 29.35
C LEU A 112 -18.71 -3.70 29.96
N LYS A 113 -19.72 -4.02 29.15
CA LYS A 113 -21.08 -4.33 29.63
C LYS A 113 -21.09 -5.50 30.61
N LEU A 114 -20.31 -6.55 30.34
CA LEU A 114 -20.21 -7.70 31.25
C LEU A 114 -19.58 -7.33 32.58
N LEU A 115 -18.54 -6.49 32.59
CA LEU A 115 -17.90 -6.00 33.81
C LEU A 115 -18.86 -5.15 34.65
N VAL A 116 -19.58 -4.22 34.03
CA VAL A 116 -20.59 -3.39 34.73
C VAL A 116 -21.69 -4.25 35.33
N ASN A 117 -22.19 -5.24 34.59
CA ASN A 117 -23.24 -6.13 35.09
C ASN A 117 -22.77 -6.99 36.27
N ARG A 118 -21.50 -7.41 36.30
CA ARG A 118 -20.93 -8.13 37.45
C ARG A 118 -20.86 -7.24 38.70
N GLN A 119 -20.42 -6.00 38.55
CA GLN A 119 -20.35 -5.05 39.66
C GLN A 119 -21.74 -4.76 40.27
N LEU A 120 -22.79 -4.66 39.44
CA LEU A 120 -24.16 -4.48 39.94
C LEU A 120 -24.68 -5.68 40.74
N LEU A 121 -24.26 -6.90 40.40
CA LEU A 121 -24.63 -8.12 41.15
C LEU A 121 -23.86 -8.24 42.48
N GLU A 122 -22.67 -7.66 42.58
CA GLU A 122 -21.86 -7.68 43.81
C GLU A 122 -22.28 -6.62 44.84
N VAL A 123 -22.86 -5.49 44.41
CA VAL A 123 -23.36 -4.43 45.30
C VAL A 123 -24.78 -4.72 45.82
N GLY A 124 -25.49 -5.67 45.21
CA GLY A 124 -26.87 -6.05 45.55
C GLY A 124 -27.03 -7.14 46.62
N ASN A 125 -25.93 -7.63 47.22
CA ASN A 125 -25.92 -8.64 48.30
C ASN A 125 -25.40 -8.07 49.61
#